data_AF-A0A6I3L1C5-F1
#
_entry.id   AF-A0A6I3L1C5-F1
#
_cell.length_a   1.000
_cell.length_b   1.000
_cell.length_c   1.000
_cell.angle_alpha   90.00
_cell.angle_beta   90.00
_cell.angle_gamma   90.00
#
_symmetry.space_group_name_H-M   'P 1'
#
loop_
_entity.id
_entity.type
_entity.pdbx_description
1 polymer ?
#
loop_
_entity_poly.entity_id
_entity_poly.type
_entity_poly.pdbx_seq_one_letter_code
_entity_poly.pdbx_strand_id
1 'polypeptide(L)'
;MSTRAPEQPTPEQVSIWGWCARTVVLMVFVPPRLAWEVIKRVPRAIAAAITLFNDHLLRPLVTLFRDWVIRPLRDFVRNYLWHLLIQQLLFGMVLTPLGTVLLAYFLRPIQRAIEEWLWRRVLRPSIPWIFRTAVKPIADAMGWAVTMTWRWLVAVPISALWQRMLRPGGRWLLVAVIEPLVTWLLVWPAKRLRRWVLRPLAYAVVVTVLFGWRVATTVVRITVVTPCRWLHRTVLQPLLAAVARAWRALSGPVRWAYQRVIMPWRARITEVWTALFGG
;
A
#
# COMPACT_ATOMS: atom_id res chain seq x y z
N MET A 1 43.02 -39.34 63.50
CA MET A 1 42.83 -38.51 62.28
C MET A 1 41.39 -38.66 61.84
N SER A 2 40.50 -37.74 62.22
CA SER A 2 39.09 -37.77 61.81
C SER A 2 38.91 -36.99 60.52
N THR A 3 38.53 -37.67 59.45
CA THR A 3 38.11 -37.12 58.17
C THR A 3 36.76 -36.42 58.34
N ARG A 4 36.75 -35.07 58.42
CA ARG A 4 35.52 -34.29 58.30
C ARG A 4 34.94 -34.50 56.91
N ALA A 5 33.73 -35.05 56.83
CA ALA A 5 32.95 -35.10 55.60
C ALA A 5 32.67 -33.66 55.13
N PRO A 6 32.73 -33.37 53.81
CA PRO A 6 32.41 -32.04 53.30
C PRO A 6 30.94 -31.75 53.61
N GLU A 7 30.70 -30.68 54.38
CA GLU A 7 29.36 -30.16 54.67
C GLU A 7 28.63 -29.92 53.35
N GLN A 8 27.51 -30.60 53.14
CA GLN A 8 26.67 -30.41 51.97
C GLN A 8 26.12 -28.96 52.00
N PRO A 9 26.34 -28.15 50.94
CA PRO A 9 25.80 -26.80 50.89
C PRO A 9 24.27 -26.89 50.97
N THR A 10 23.70 -26.17 51.94
CA THR A 10 22.25 -26.06 52.10
C THR A 10 21.64 -25.48 50.82
N PRO A 11 20.48 -26.00 50.36
CA PRO A 11 19.87 -25.53 49.13
C PRO A 11 19.50 -24.05 49.29
N GLU A 12 20.16 -23.18 48.50
CA GLU A 12 19.84 -21.76 48.43
C GLU A 12 18.34 -21.61 48.20
N GLN A 13 17.64 -20.97 49.13
CA GLN A 13 16.22 -20.67 48.99
C GLN A 13 16.03 -19.65 47.86
N VAL A 14 15.77 -20.17 46.66
CA VAL A 14 15.53 -19.35 45.48
C VAL A 14 14.20 -18.64 45.67
N SER A 15 14.24 -17.31 45.79
CA SER A 15 13.03 -16.50 45.93
C SER A 15 12.11 -16.70 44.73
N ILE A 16 10.79 -16.68 44.96
CA ILE A 16 9.75 -16.83 43.92
C ILE A 16 9.96 -15.81 42.79
N TRP A 17 10.45 -14.61 43.14
CA TRP A 17 10.84 -13.58 42.18
C TRP A 17 12.02 -13.96 41.30
N GLY A 18 13.01 -14.67 41.85
CA GLY A 18 14.14 -15.21 41.09
C GLY A 18 13.70 -16.25 40.05
N TRP A 19 12.70 -17.08 40.39
CA TRP A 19 12.10 -18.02 39.43
C TRP A 19 11.37 -17.30 38.29
N CYS A 20 10.51 -16.31 38.61
CA CYS A 20 9.81 -15.54 37.59
C CYS A 20 10.78 -14.80 36.66
N ALA A 21 11.83 -14.17 37.21
CA ALA A 21 12.86 -13.52 36.42
C ALA A 21 13.58 -14.51 35.48
N ARG A 22 13.91 -15.71 35.95
CA ARG A 22 14.51 -16.77 35.13
C ARG A 22 13.59 -17.23 34.01
N THR A 23 12.30 -17.41 34.29
CA THR A 23 11.31 -17.79 33.28
C THR A 23 11.17 -16.71 32.20
N VAL A 24 11.12 -15.43 32.59
CA VAL A 24 11.05 -14.30 31.65
C VAL A 24 12.33 -14.22 30.81
N VAL A 25 13.51 -14.33 31.43
CA VAL A 25 14.78 -14.33 30.69
C VAL A 25 14.85 -15.50 29.71
N LEU A 26 14.43 -16.70 30.13
CA LEU A 26 14.37 -17.85 29.21
C LEU A 26 13.39 -17.59 28.06
N MET A 27 12.19 -17.08 28.35
CA MET A 27 11.16 -16.84 27.33
C MET A 27 11.55 -15.73 26.34
N VAL A 28 12.34 -14.74 26.78
CA VAL A 28 12.78 -13.61 25.96
C VAL A 28 14.08 -13.91 25.21
N PHE A 29 15.07 -14.54 25.84
CA PHE A 29 16.41 -14.72 25.26
C PHE A 29 16.63 -16.07 24.58
N VAL A 30 15.89 -17.12 24.95
CA VAL A 30 16.06 -18.44 24.32
C VAL A 30 15.57 -18.45 22.86
N PRO A 31 14.40 -17.87 22.51
CA PRO A 31 13.94 -17.89 21.11
C PRO A 31 14.87 -17.16 20.14
N PRO A 32 15.39 -15.95 20.43
CA PRO A 32 16.37 -15.28 19.59
C PRO A 32 17.67 -16.09 19.44
N ARG A 33 18.12 -16.75 20.52
CA ARG A 33 19.35 -17.56 20.49
C ARG A 33 19.19 -18.82 19.65
N LEU A 34 18.04 -19.50 19.74
CA LEU A 34 17.72 -20.64 18.88
C LEU A 34 17.57 -20.21 17.42
N ALA A 35 16.91 -19.08 17.15
CA ALA A 35 16.82 -18.52 15.81
C ALA A 35 18.23 -18.23 15.24
N TRP A 36 19.12 -17.68 16.06
CA TRP A 36 20.51 -17.41 15.69
C TRP A 36 21.31 -18.68 15.39
N GLU A 37 21.16 -19.73 16.19
CA GLU A 37 21.76 -21.05 15.94
C GLU A 37 21.26 -21.67 14.63
N VAL A 38 19.95 -21.56 14.34
CA VAL A 38 19.37 -22.03 13.08
C VAL A 38 19.93 -21.24 11.90
N ILE A 39 19.97 -19.90 11.99
CA ILE A 39 20.53 -19.02 10.95
C ILE A 39 21.98 -19.37 10.64
N LYS A 40 22.80 -19.66 11.66
CA LYS A 40 24.20 -20.07 11.47
C LYS A 40 24.36 -21.40 10.73
N ARG A 41 23.37 -22.30 10.81
CA ARG A 41 23.42 -23.61 10.13
C ARG A 41 22.94 -23.56 8.68
N VAL A 42 22.17 -22.54 8.29
CA VAL A 42 21.70 -22.33 6.92
C VAL A 42 22.83 -22.37 5.88
N PRO A 43 23.94 -21.63 6.01
CA PRO A 43 25.00 -21.66 5.00
C PRO A 43 25.65 -23.05 4.86
N ARG A 44 25.73 -23.85 5.93
CA ARG A 44 26.23 -25.23 5.84
C ARG A 44 25.25 -26.14 5.11
N ALA A 45 23.95 -25.98 5.33
CA ALA A 45 22.92 -26.71 4.59
C ALA A 45 22.93 -26.34 3.10
N ILE A 46 23.11 -25.05 2.77
CA ILE A 46 23.25 -24.58 1.39
C ILE A 46 24.50 -25.18 0.74
N ALA A 47 25.64 -25.15 1.44
CA ALA A 47 26.87 -25.75 0.94
C ALA A 47 26.70 -27.24 0.65
N ALA A 48 26.06 -27.99 1.57
CA ALA A 48 25.75 -29.40 1.38
C ALA A 48 24.82 -29.65 0.17
N ALA A 49 23.81 -28.80 -0.02
CA ALA A 49 22.91 -28.90 -1.17
C ALA A 49 23.63 -28.62 -2.49
N ILE A 50 24.53 -27.63 -2.53
CA ILE A 50 25.34 -27.33 -3.72
C ILE A 50 26.29 -28.48 -4.03
N THR A 51 26.94 -29.08 -3.04
CA THR A 51 27.80 -30.25 -3.27
C THR A 51 27.00 -31.43 -3.81
N LEU A 52 25.80 -31.67 -3.26
CA LEU A 52 24.92 -32.75 -3.71
C LEU A 52 24.48 -32.53 -5.16
N PHE A 53 24.10 -31.29 -5.50
CA PHE A 53 23.76 -30.89 -6.87
C PHE A 53 24.93 -31.07 -7.83
N ASN A 54 26.13 -30.66 -7.42
CA ASN A 54 27.33 -30.78 -8.25
C ASN A 54 27.65 -32.25 -8.54
N ASP A 55 27.60 -33.10 -7.51
CA ASP A 55 27.94 -34.51 -7.61
C ASP A 55 26.88 -35.33 -8.37
N HIS A 56 25.59 -35.05 -8.15
CA HIS A 56 24.51 -35.87 -8.71
C HIS A 56 23.95 -35.37 -10.04
N LEU A 57 24.09 -34.09 -10.37
CA LEU A 57 23.53 -33.53 -11.60
C LEU A 57 24.61 -33.04 -12.54
N LEU A 58 25.51 -32.19 -12.04
CA LEU A 58 26.50 -31.51 -12.88
C LEU A 58 27.54 -32.49 -13.42
N ARG A 59 28.08 -33.36 -12.55
CA ARG A 59 29.07 -34.38 -12.93
C ARG A 59 28.55 -35.38 -13.98
N PRO A 60 27.38 -36.03 -13.82
CA PRO A 60 26.86 -36.92 -14.86
C PRO A 60 26.52 -36.16 -16.15
N LEU A 61 26.02 -34.93 -16.06
CA LEU A 61 25.69 -34.14 -17.25
C LEU A 61 26.94 -33.74 -18.04
N VAL A 62 28.03 -33.38 -17.36
CA VAL A 62 29.35 -33.16 -17.99
C VAL A 62 29.90 -34.44 -18.60
N THR A 63 29.74 -35.57 -17.92
CA THR A 63 30.21 -36.88 -18.42
C THR A 63 29.43 -37.28 -19.66
N LEU A 64 28.11 -37.12 -19.65
CA LEU A 64 27.23 -37.38 -20.78
C LEU A 64 27.55 -36.44 -21.94
N PHE A 65 27.75 -35.14 -21.68
CA PHE A 65 28.15 -34.19 -22.72
C PHE A 65 29.52 -34.53 -23.32
N ARG A 66 30.50 -34.87 -22.49
CA ARG A 66 31.83 -35.30 -22.94
C ARG A 66 31.74 -36.54 -23.82
N ASP A 67 31.00 -37.54 -23.37
CA ASP A 67 30.94 -38.82 -24.05
C ASP A 67 30.06 -38.77 -25.30
N TRP A 68 29.08 -37.88 -25.35
CA TRP A 68 28.15 -37.75 -26.49
C TRP A 68 28.61 -36.73 -27.53
N VAL A 69 29.34 -35.68 -27.13
CA VAL A 69 29.79 -34.60 -28.04
C VAL A 69 31.28 -34.67 -28.30
N ILE A 70 32.09 -34.70 -27.24
CA ILE A 70 33.56 -34.62 -27.37
C ILE A 70 34.12 -35.93 -27.92
N ARG A 71 33.61 -37.08 -27.48
CA ARG A 71 34.10 -38.39 -27.92
C ARG A 71 33.91 -38.63 -29.43
N PRO A 72 32.70 -38.50 -30.01
CA PRO A 72 32.53 -38.67 -31.46
C PRO A 72 33.28 -37.60 -32.25
N LEU A 73 33.37 -36.36 -31.76
CA LEU A 73 34.19 -35.33 -32.40
C LEU A 73 35.67 -35.73 -32.44
N ARG A 74 36.19 -36.23 -31.32
CA ARG A 74 37.58 -36.71 -31.22
C ARG A 74 37.83 -37.93 -32.11
N ASP A 75 36.90 -38.88 -32.13
CA ASP A 75 37.02 -40.07 -32.98
C ASP A 75 36.91 -39.71 -34.47
N PHE A 76 36.09 -38.73 -34.83
CA PHE A 76 36.05 -38.19 -36.20
C PHE A 76 37.38 -37.53 -36.59
N VAL A 77 37.92 -36.65 -35.74
CA VAL A 77 39.22 -36.00 -36.01
C VAL A 77 40.34 -37.05 -36.08
N ARG A 78 40.36 -38.03 -35.18
CA ARG A 78 41.43 -39.02 -35.13
C ARG A 78 41.33 -40.09 -36.22
N ASN A 79 40.15 -40.54 -36.57
CA ASN A 79 40.00 -41.64 -37.53
C ASN A 79 39.85 -41.13 -38.95
N TYR A 80 39.22 -39.97 -39.14
CA TYR A 80 39.01 -39.43 -40.48
C TYR A 80 40.14 -38.48 -40.83
N LEU A 81 40.35 -37.45 -40.02
CA LEU A 81 41.29 -36.36 -40.35
C LEU A 81 42.73 -36.85 -40.30
N TRP A 82 43.11 -37.60 -39.28
CA TRP A 82 44.46 -38.15 -39.13
C TRP A 82 44.80 -39.21 -40.18
N HIS A 83 43.85 -40.05 -40.59
CA HIS A 83 44.10 -41.05 -41.63
C HIS A 83 44.27 -40.39 -43.00
N LEU A 84 43.45 -39.38 -43.30
CA LEU A 84 43.60 -38.54 -44.48
C LEU A 84 44.95 -37.81 -44.49
N LEU A 85 45.34 -37.26 -43.34
CA LEU A 85 46.58 -36.52 -43.19
C LEU A 85 47.79 -37.45 -43.31
N ILE A 86 47.77 -38.64 -42.72
CA ILE A 86 48.83 -39.65 -42.86
C ILE A 86 48.92 -40.16 -44.29
N GLN A 87 47.80 -40.46 -44.96
CA GLN A 87 47.80 -40.85 -46.36
C GLN A 87 48.41 -39.77 -47.25
N GLN A 88 48.05 -38.51 -47.04
CA GLN A 88 48.61 -37.39 -47.78
C GLN A 88 50.06 -37.09 -47.41
N LEU A 89 50.53 -37.42 -46.20
CA LEU A 89 51.91 -37.22 -45.79
C LEU A 89 52.83 -38.34 -46.32
N LEU A 90 52.33 -39.59 -46.37
CA LEU A 90 52.99 -40.73 -46.99
C LEU A 90 53.07 -40.60 -48.52
N PHE A 91 51.98 -40.22 -49.18
CA PHE A 91 52.03 -39.86 -50.61
C PHE A 91 52.77 -38.54 -50.85
N GLY A 92 52.73 -37.63 -49.88
CA GLY A 92 53.37 -36.33 -49.91
C GLY A 92 54.89 -36.40 -49.95
N MET A 93 55.55 -37.42 -49.38
CA MET A 93 57.01 -37.53 -49.52
C MET A 93 57.47 -37.67 -50.99
N VAL A 94 56.62 -38.17 -51.89
CA VAL A 94 56.90 -38.29 -53.34
C VAL A 94 56.27 -37.13 -54.15
N LEU A 95 55.25 -36.44 -53.61
CA LEU A 95 54.47 -35.38 -54.29
C LEU A 95 54.44 -34.03 -53.53
N THR A 96 55.40 -33.79 -52.64
CA THR A 96 55.43 -32.74 -51.58
C THR A 96 54.99 -31.34 -52.02
N PRO A 97 55.41 -30.77 -53.16
CA PRO A 97 54.95 -29.46 -53.58
C PRO A 97 53.50 -29.46 -54.09
N LEU A 98 53.06 -30.53 -54.74
CA LEU A 98 51.69 -30.66 -55.24
C LEU A 98 50.71 -31.00 -54.12
N GLY A 99 51.11 -31.85 -53.17
CA GLY A 99 50.30 -32.23 -52.02
C GLY A 99 50.05 -31.08 -51.05
N THR A 100 51.03 -30.21 -50.80
CA THR A 100 50.86 -29.03 -49.93
C THR A 100 49.95 -27.98 -50.57
N VAL A 101 50.06 -27.76 -51.89
CA VAL A 101 49.14 -26.89 -52.63
C VAL A 101 47.72 -27.48 -52.62
N LEU A 102 47.55 -28.78 -52.88
CA LEU A 102 46.23 -29.42 -52.84
C LEU A 102 45.61 -29.41 -51.43
N LEU A 103 46.40 -29.66 -50.38
CA LEU A 103 45.95 -29.56 -48.98
C LEU A 103 45.54 -28.14 -48.61
N ALA A 104 46.39 -27.15 -48.89
CA ALA A 104 46.08 -25.77 -48.56
C ALA A 104 44.87 -25.26 -49.35
N TYR A 105 44.69 -25.73 -50.59
CA TYR A 105 43.65 -25.26 -51.48
C TYR A 105 42.31 -26.01 -51.34
N PHE A 106 42.30 -27.32 -51.05
CA PHE A 106 41.07 -28.11 -50.89
C PHE A 106 40.69 -28.34 -49.43
N LEU A 107 41.65 -28.66 -48.55
CA LEU A 107 41.31 -29.01 -47.17
C LEU A 107 40.84 -27.77 -46.39
N ARG A 108 41.44 -26.60 -46.65
CA ARG A 108 41.07 -25.35 -45.98
C ARG A 108 39.63 -24.89 -46.28
N PRO A 109 39.15 -24.90 -47.53
CA PRO A 109 37.75 -24.60 -47.80
C PRO A 109 36.80 -25.71 -47.35
N ILE A 110 37.18 -26.99 -47.41
CA ILE A 110 36.34 -28.08 -46.90
C ILE A 110 36.21 -27.98 -45.37
N GLN A 111 37.30 -27.71 -44.65
CA GLN A 111 37.27 -27.52 -43.21
C GLN A 111 36.40 -26.33 -42.83
N ARG A 112 36.52 -25.18 -43.52
CA ARG A 112 35.63 -24.04 -43.30
C ARG A 112 34.19 -24.37 -43.63
N ALA A 113 33.93 -25.07 -44.73
CA ALA A 113 32.57 -25.47 -45.11
C ALA A 113 31.95 -26.41 -44.07
N ILE A 114 32.72 -27.36 -43.52
CA ILE A 114 32.27 -28.27 -42.47
C ILE A 114 32.06 -27.51 -41.16
N GLU A 115 33.01 -26.68 -40.73
CA GLU A 115 32.90 -25.88 -39.51
C GLU A 115 31.68 -24.96 -39.58
N GLU A 116 31.46 -24.33 -40.71
CA GLU A 116 30.36 -23.41 -40.95
C GLU A 116 29.02 -24.13 -41.12
N TRP A 117 29.01 -25.31 -41.72
CA TRP A 117 27.83 -26.18 -41.77
C TRP A 117 27.48 -26.71 -40.37
N LEU A 118 28.46 -27.22 -39.62
CA LEU A 118 28.26 -27.74 -38.26
C LEU A 118 27.82 -26.62 -37.32
N TRP A 119 28.43 -25.43 -37.45
CA TRP A 119 28.04 -24.25 -36.70
C TRP A 119 26.61 -23.82 -37.03
N ARG A 120 26.27 -23.64 -38.30
CA ARG A 120 24.95 -23.13 -38.71
C ARG A 120 23.84 -24.15 -38.50
N ARG A 121 24.11 -25.44 -38.73
CA ARG A 121 23.10 -26.50 -38.78
C ARG A 121 22.92 -27.24 -37.46
N VAL A 122 23.99 -27.37 -36.66
CA VAL A 122 23.95 -28.16 -35.43
C VAL A 122 24.13 -27.29 -34.19
N LEU A 123 25.24 -26.54 -34.07
CA LEU A 123 25.53 -25.78 -32.85
C LEU A 123 24.60 -24.58 -32.66
N ARG A 124 24.44 -23.74 -33.68
CA ARG A 124 23.63 -22.53 -33.59
C ARG A 124 22.16 -22.79 -33.23
N PRO A 125 21.48 -23.83 -33.75
CA PRO A 125 20.11 -24.14 -33.31
C PRO A 125 20.05 -24.91 -31.99
N SER A 126 21.04 -25.75 -31.66
CA SER A 126 21.02 -26.53 -30.42
C SER A 126 21.31 -25.68 -29.18
N ILE A 127 22.18 -24.67 -29.26
CA ILE A 127 22.47 -23.77 -28.11
C ILE A 127 21.21 -23.12 -27.52
N PRO A 128 20.36 -22.40 -28.29
CA PRO A 128 19.16 -21.79 -27.74
C PRO A 128 18.10 -22.83 -27.35
N TRP A 129 18.07 -24.00 -28.00
CA TRP A 129 17.18 -25.09 -27.61
C TRP A 129 17.58 -25.66 -26.25
N ILE A 130 18.85 -26.00 -26.03
CA ILE A 130 19.37 -26.48 -24.74
C ILE A 130 19.14 -25.42 -23.66
N PHE A 131 19.42 -24.15 -23.97
CA PHE A 131 19.24 -23.08 -22.99
C PHE A 131 17.77 -22.91 -22.59
N ARG A 132 16.83 -22.94 -23.55
CA ARG A 132 15.40 -22.81 -23.25
C ARG A 132 14.81 -24.05 -22.59
N THR A 133 15.24 -25.24 -22.98
CA THR A 133 14.65 -26.50 -22.51
C THR A 133 15.25 -26.99 -21.20
N ALA A 134 16.54 -26.74 -20.96
CA ALA A 134 17.22 -27.23 -19.76
C ALA A 134 17.57 -26.09 -18.79
N VAL A 135 18.25 -25.04 -19.27
CA VAL A 135 18.80 -24.01 -18.38
C VAL A 135 17.68 -23.14 -17.79
N LYS A 136 16.76 -22.67 -18.63
CA LYS A 136 15.66 -21.80 -18.21
C LYS A 136 14.77 -22.43 -17.12
N PRO A 137 14.22 -23.65 -17.26
CA PRO A 137 13.36 -24.21 -16.22
C PRO A 137 14.12 -24.48 -14.92
N ILE A 138 15.41 -24.85 -14.99
CA ILE A 138 16.24 -25.03 -13.79
C ILE A 138 16.48 -23.69 -13.09
N ALA A 139 16.80 -22.64 -13.84
CA ALA A 139 17.00 -21.30 -13.30
C ALA A 139 15.70 -20.74 -12.70
N ASP A 140 14.57 -20.92 -13.39
CA ASP A 140 13.25 -20.51 -12.89
C ASP A 140 12.86 -21.30 -11.63
N ALA A 141 13.11 -22.61 -11.60
CA ALA A 141 12.88 -23.44 -10.43
C ALA A 141 13.77 -23.06 -9.24
N MET A 142 15.05 -22.75 -9.48
CA MET A 142 15.96 -22.23 -8.45
C MET A 142 15.50 -20.86 -7.95
N GLY A 143 15.13 -19.95 -8.84
CA GLY A 143 14.60 -18.64 -8.48
C GLY A 143 13.32 -18.75 -7.66
N TRP A 144 12.42 -19.65 -8.05
CA TRP A 144 11.22 -19.97 -7.28
C TRP A 144 11.56 -20.55 -5.92
N ALA A 145 12.48 -21.51 -5.83
CA ALA A 145 12.88 -22.10 -4.56
C ALA A 145 13.52 -21.07 -3.62
N VAL A 146 14.39 -20.19 -4.13
CA VAL A 146 15.02 -19.12 -3.35
C VAL A 146 13.98 -18.12 -2.85
N THR A 147 13.09 -17.65 -3.73
CA THR A 147 12.05 -16.68 -3.35
C THR A 147 11.05 -17.29 -2.36
N MET A 148 10.69 -18.56 -2.55
CA MET A 148 9.79 -19.28 -1.65
C MET A 148 10.45 -19.51 -0.28
N THR A 149 11.73 -19.93 -0.27
CA THR A 149 12.50 -20.08 0.97
C THR A 149 12.62 -18.75 1.69
N TRP A 150 12.98 -17.67 1.00
CA TRP A 150 13.04 -16.33 1.60
C TRP A 150 11.70 -15.92 2.21
N ARG A 151 10.60 -16.10 1.45
CA ARG A 151 9.27 -15.71 1.90
C ARG A 151 8.85 -16.49 3.15
N TRP A 152 9.04 -17.80 3.15
CA TRP A 152 8.68 -18.65 4.29
C TRP A 152 9.60 -18.52 5.50
N LEU A 153 10.90 -18.30 5.26
CA LEU A 153 11.91 -18.34 6.32
C LEU A 153 12.18 -16.96 6.94
N VAL A 154 11.92 -15.89 6.19
CA VAL A 154 12.18 -14.51 6.63
C VAL A 154 10.89 -13.73 6.70
N ALA A 155 10.14 -13.61 5.59
CA ALA A 155 8.99 -12.71 5.55
C ALA A 155 7.83 -13.17 6.45
N VAL A 156 7.49 -14.46 6.43
CA VAL A 156 6.40 -15.04 7.25
C VAL A 156 6.71 -14.96 8.76
N PRO A 157 7.87 -15.42 9.26
CA PRO A 157 8.13 -15.35 10.70
C PRO A 157 8.32 -13.92 11.17
N ILE A 158 8.95 -13.03 10.40
CA ILE A 158 9.07 -11.61 10.78
C ILE A 158 7.70 -10.94 10.81
N SER A 159 6.84 -11.18 9.82
CA SER A 159 5.49 -10.61 9.82
C SER A 159 4.61 -11.19 10.94
N ALA A 160 4.75 -12.49 11.24
CA ALA A 160 4.06 -13.12 12.36
C ALA A 160 4.57 -12.58 13.72
N LEU A 161 5.89 -12.40 13.87
CA LEU A 161 6.49 -11.79 15.05
C LEU A 161 6.03 -10.34 15.20
N TRP A 162 5.98 -9.58 14.11
CA TRP A 162 5.49 -8.21 14.10
C TRP A 162 4.01 -8.13 14.50
N GLN A 163 3.17 -9.01 13.95
CA GLN A 163 1.75 -9.04 14.26
C GLN A 163 1.46 -9.52 15.69
N ARG A 164 2.22 -10.47 16.22
CA ARG A 164 2.01 -11.01 17.57
C ARG A 164 2.68 -10.22 18.68
N MET A 165 3.84 -9.62 18.45
CA MET A 165 4.56 -8.86 19.48
C MET A 165 4.40 -7.35 19.30
N LEU A 166 4.67 -6.82 18.11
CA LEU A 166 4.75 -5.38 17.90
C LEU A 166 3.40 -4.70 17.71
N ARG A 167 2.40 -5.35 17.12
CA ARG A 167 1.05 -4.78 17.04
C ARG A 167 0.39 -4.61 18.42
N PRO A 168 0.34 -5.64 19.29
CA PRO A 168 -0.23 -5.46 20.62
C PRO A 168 0.68 -4.61 21.51
N GLY A 169 1.99 -4.85 21.52
CA GLY A 169 2.93 -4.08 22.34
C GLY A 169 3.04 -2.61 21.91
N GLY A 170 3.03 -2.35 20.61
CA GLY A 170 3.02 -0.99 20.05
C GLY A 170 1.71 -0.27 20.37
N ARG A 171 0.55 -0.91 20.22
CA ARG A 171 -0.72 -0.30 20.66
C ARG A 171 -0.73 -0.03 22.17
N TRP A 172 -0.24 -0.95 22.97
CA TRP A 172 -0.13 -0.77 24.42
C TRP A 172 0.79 0.38 24.78
N LEU A 173 1.95 0.52 24.13
CA LEU A 173 2.87 1.64 24.34
C LEU A 173 2.29 2.97 23.84
N LEU A 174 1.63 2.98 22.69
CA LEU A 174 0.97 4.18 22.16
C LEU A 174 -0.12 4.64 23.13
N VAL A 175 -0.96 3.74 23.61
CA VAL A 175 -2.01 4.06 24.59
C VAL A 175 -1.39 4.46 25.94
N ALA A 176 -0.47 3.67 26.48
CA ALA A 176 0.10 3.89 27.81
C ALA A 176 1.04 5.10 27.89
N VAL A 177 1.66 5.53 26.78
CA VAL A 177 2.62 6.65 26.78
C VAL A 177 2.03 7.87 26.09
N ILE A 178 1.46 7.73 24.89
CA ILE A 178 0.99 8.89 24.12
C ILE A 178 -0.32 9.44 24.66
N GLU A 179 -1.26 8.59 25.06
CA GLU A 179 -2.55 9.07 25.58
C GLU A 179 -2.40 9.91 26.85
N PRO A 180 -1.62 9.51 27.88
CA PRO A 180 -1.37 10.37 29.01
C PRO A 180 -0.54 11.59 28.62
N LEU A 181 0.47 11.46 27.74
CA LEU A 181 1.26 12.61 27.30
C LEU A 181 0.40 13.67 26.60
N VAL A 182 -0.51 13.29 25.72
CA VAL A 182 -1.43 14.20 25.01
C VAL A 182 -2.44 14.81 25.98
N THR A 183 -2.99 14.00 26.89
CA THR A 183 -3.94 14.50 27.89
C THR A 183 -3.29 15.51 28.84
N TRP A 184 -2.06 15.23 29.27
CA TRP A 184 -1.32 16.07 30.19
C TRP A 184 -0.74 17.32 29.50
N LEU A 185 -0.20 17.18 28.28
CA LEU A 185 0.49 18.25 27.56
C LEU A 185 -0.44 19.14 26.74
N LEU A 186 -1.55 18.62 26.19
CA LEU A 186 -2.47 19.41 25.37
C LEU A 186 -3.77 19.72 26.09
N VAL A 187 -4.45 18.70 26.63
CA VAL A 187 -5.83 18.87 27.14
C VAL A 187 -5.84 19.67 28.43
N TRP A 188 -4.89 19.42 29.34
CA TRP A 188 -4.82 20.12 30.61
C TRP A 188 -4.48 21.62 30.47
N PRO A 189 -3.45 22.06 29.72
CA PRO A 189 -3.19 23.48 29.53
C PRO A 189 -4.27 24.16 28.69
N ALA A 190 -4.87 23.49 27.71
CA ALA A 190 -6.00 24.04 26.96
C ALA A 190 -7.24 24.28 27.84
N LYS A 191 -7.58 23.34 28.73
CA LYS A 191 -8.67 23.53 29.72
C LYS A 191 -8.35 24.67 30.69
N ARG A 192 -7.09 24.79 31.11
CA ARG A 192 -6.63 25.86 32.01
C ARG A 192 -6.70 27.22 31.31
N LEU A 193 -6.17 27.34 30.10
CA LEU A 193 -6.26 28.54 29.26
C LEU A 193 -7.72 28.94 29.00
N ARG A 194 -8.60 27.96 28.72
CA ARG A 194 -10.02 28.23 28.50
C ARG A 194 -10.71 28.79 29.74
N ARG A 195 -10.43 28.23 30.92
CA ARG A 195 -11.03 28.71 32.18
C ARG A 195 -10.51 30.08 32.58
N TRP A 196 -9.22 30.34 32.42
CA TRP A 196 -8.57 31.55 32.93
C TRP A 196 -8.56 32.72 31.94
N VAL A 197 -8.55 32.48 30.63
CA VAL A 197 -8.42 33.54 29.62
C VAL A 197 -9.67 33.67 28.75
N LEU A 198 -10.15 32.57 28.16
CA LEU A 198 -11.28 32.64 27.22
C LEU A 198 -12.61 32.92 27.91
N ARG A 199 -12.88 32.36 29.09
CA ARG A 199 -14.12 32.65 29.84
C ARG A 199 -14.26 34.13 30.23
N PRO A 200 -13.27 34.78 30.87
CA PRO A 200 -13.40 36.20 31.20
C PRO A 200 -13.44 37.08 29.96
N LEU A 201 -12.69 36.74 28.90
CA LEU A 201 -12.72 37.49 27.65
C LEU A 201 -14.07 37.38 26.94
N ALA A 202 -14.63 36.17 26.84
CA ALA A 202 -15.97 35.97 26.28
C ALA A 202 -17.04 36.70 27.09
N TYR A 203 -16.94 36.69 28.43
CA TYR A 203 -17.84 37.44 29.28
C TYR A 203 -17.72 38.95 29.04
N ALA A 204 -16.50 39.47 28.94
CA ALA A 204 -16.26 40.89 28.64
C ALA A 204 -16.85 41.29 27.27
N VAL A 205 -16.67 40.45 26.24
CA VAL A 205 -17.26 40.68 24.90
C VAL A 205 -18.79 40.66 24.94
N VAL A 206 -19.39 39.70 25.65
CA VAL A 206 -20.85 39.63 25.79
C VAL A 206 -21.38 40.88 26.50
N VAL A 207 -20.70 41.33 27.56
CA VAL A 207 -21.08 42.55 28.30
C VAL A 207 -20.96 43.80 27.41
N THR A 208 -19.89 43.95 26.64
CA THR A 208 -19.72 45.11 25.74
C THR A 208 -20.77 45.13 24.62
N VAL A 209 -21.07 43.97 24.04
CA VAL A 209 -22.12 43.84 23.01
C VAL A 209 -23.51 44.15 23.58
N LEU A 210 -23.86 43.59 24.74
CA LEU A 210 -25.14 43.87 25.38
C LEU A 210 -25.28 45.33 25.80
N PHE A 211 -24.19 45.93 26.28
CA PHE A 211 -24.16 47.34 26.63
C PHE A 211 -24.35 48.24 25.39
N GLY A 212 -23.60 47.97 24.32
CA GLY A 212 -23.76 48.67 23.04
C GLY A 212 -25.18 48.53 22.48
N TRP A 213 -25.78 47.35 22.57
CA TRP A 213 -27.16 47.11 22.15
C TRP A 213 -28.18 47.92 22.97
N ARG A 214 -28.01 47.99 24.29
CA ARG A 214 -28.87 48.81 25.16
C ARG A 214 -28.77 50.29 24.83
N VAL A 215 -27.56 50.79 24.57
CA VAL A 215 -27.35 52.19 24.18
C VAL A 215 -27.98 52.46 22.82
N ALA A 216 -27.74 51.61 21.82
CA ALA A 216 -28.30 51.74 20.48
C ALA A 216 -29.84 51.74 20.50
N THR A 217 -30.45 50.80 21.21
CA THR A 217 -31.91 50.71 21.33
C THR A 217 -32.50 51.91 22.08
N THR A 218 -31.80 52.45 23.08
CA THR A 218 -32.21 53.68 23.79
C THR A 218 -32.16 54.89 22.86
N VAL A 219 -31.08 55.06 22.11
CA VAL A 219 -30.93 56.14 21.13
C VAL A 219 -32.03 56.03 20.07
N VAL A 220 -32.18 54.90 19.39
CA VAL A 220 -33.22 54.70 18.37
C VAL A 220 -34.63 54.98 18.92
N ARG A 221 -34.90 54.56 20.15
CA ARG A 221 -36.20 54.81 20.79
C ARG A 221 -36.46 56.30 21.00
N ILE A 222 -35.44 57.06 21.44
CA ILE A 222 -35.56 58.51 21.65
C ILE A 222 -35.64 59.23 20.31
N THR A 223 -34.72 58.96 19.38
CA THR A 223 -34.57 59.73 18.14
C THR A 223 -35.60 59.38 17.08
N VAL A 224 -36.04 58.12 16.98
CA VAL A 224 -36.93 57.67 15.90
C VAL A 224 -38.32 57.35 16.42
N VAL A 225 -38.43 56.53 17.46
CA VAL A 225 -39.73 55.99 17.89
C VAL A 225 -40.59 57.07 18.55
N THR A 226 -39.98 57.94 19.36
CA THR A 226 -40.69 59.00 20.08
C THR A 226 -41.30 60.04 19.12
N PRO A 227 -40.55 60.62 18.16
CA PRO A 227 -41.15 61.54 17.19
C PRO A 227 -42.10 60.84 16.22
N CYS A 228 -41.84 59.58 15.82
CA CYS A 228 -42.74 58.86 14.92
C CYS A 228 -44.07 58.48 15.59
N ARG A 229 -44.07 58.14 16.89
CA ARG A 229 -45.31 57.97 17.67
C ARG A 229 -46.10 59.26 17.80
N TRP A 230 -45.40 60.37 18.03
CA TRP A 230 -46.03 61.68 18.10
C TRP A 230 -46.67 62.05 16.76
N LEU A 231 -45.92 61.92 15.65
CA LEU A 231 -46.44 62.16 14.30
C LEU A 231 -47.64 61.26 13.96
N HIS A 232 -47.60 59.99 14.34
CA HIS A 232 -48.69 59.06 14.08
C HIS A 232 -49.98 59.46 14.81
N ARG A 233 -49.88 59.84 16.10
CA ARG A 233 -51.03 60.30 16.90
C ARG A 233 -51.57 61.64 16.42
N THR A 234 -50.69 62.59 16.12
CA THR A 234 -51.10 63.96 15.80
C THR A 234 -51.61 64.10 14.37
N VAL A 235 -51.03 63.37 13.40
CA VAL A 235 -51.31 63.60 11.98
C VAL A 235 -52.00 62.41 11.30
N LEU A 236 -51.48 61.19 11.45
CA LEU A 236 -52.02 60.03 10.73
C LEU A 236 -53.38 59.59 11.26
N GLN A 237 -53.55 59.57 12.59
CA GLN A 237 -54.78 59.12 13.21
C GLN A 237 -56.02 59.96 12.81
N PRO A 238 -55.97 61.31 12.79
CA PRO A 238 -57.11 62.09 12.29
C PRO A 238 -57.32 61.94 10.78
N LEU A 239 -56.25 61.81 9.99
CA LEU A 239 -56.34 61.57 8.54
C LEU A 239 -57.04 60.25 8.22
N LEU A 240 -56.63 59.16 8.88
CA LEU A 240 -57.26 57.85 8.70
C LEU A 240 -58.72 57.85 9.18
N ALA A 241 -59.03 58.58 10.24
CA ALA A 241 -60.42 58.74 10.69
C ALA A 241 -61.27 59.51 9.66
N ALA A 242 -60.70 60.54 9.02
CA ALA A 242 -61.37 61.28 7.95
C ALA A 242 -61.60 60.42 6.70
N VAL A 243 -60.58 59.67 6.27
CA VAL A 243 -60.66 58.72 5.15
C VAL A 243 -61.68 57.63 5.43
N ALA A 244 -61.70 57.07 6.64
CA ALA A 244 -62.68 56.05 7.03
C ALA A 244 -64.13 56.57 6.99
N ARG A 245 -64.35 57.84 7.35
CA ARG A 245 -65.68 58.47 7.23
C ARG A 245 -66.08 58.67 5.76
N ALA A 246 -65.18 59.16 4.93
CA ALA A 246 -65.43 59.33 3.49
C ALA A 246 -65.73 57.98 2.82
N TRP A 247 -64.98 56.93 3.18
CA TRP A 247 -65.18 55.59 2.64
C TRP A 247 -66.54 54.98 3.03
N ARG A 248 -67.00 55.19 4.28
CA ARG A 248 -68.34 54.74 4.69
C ARG A 248 -69.46 55.47 3.96
N ALA A 249 -69.28 56.75 3.64
CA ALA A 249 -70.24 57.50 2.85
C ALA A 249 -70.32 56.99 1.40
N LEU A 250 -69.18 56.62 0.80
CA LEU A 250 -69.09 56.10 -0.57
C LEU A 250 -69.51 54.64 -0.72
N SER A 251 -69.34 53.81 0.31
CA SER A 251 -69.61 52.39 0.21
C SER A 251 -71.11 52.07 0.10
N GLY A 252 -71.99 52.93 0.60
CA GLY A 252 -73.45 52.82 0.44
C GLY A 252 -73.90 52.76 -1.03
N PRO A 253 -73.62 53.80 -1.84
CA PRO A 253 -74.00 53.81 -3.26
C PRO A 253 -73.27 52.76 -4.08
N VAL A 254 -72.00 52.46 -3.78
CA VAL A 254 -71.24 51.41 -4.49
C VAL A 254 -71.83 50.02 -4.21
N ARG A 255 -72.21 49.74 -2.96
CA ARG A 255 -72.86 48.47 -2.59
C ARG A 255 -74.22 48.33 -3.27
N TRP A 256 -74.98 49.42 -3.36
CA TRP A 256 -76.24 49.45 -4.12
C TRP A 256 -75.99 49.14 -5.60
N ALA A 257 -75.05 49.82 -6.25
CA ALA A 257 -74.74 49.62 -7.66
C ALA A 257 -74.27 48.17 -7.95
N TYR A 258 -73.44 47.62 -7.07
CA TYR A 258 -72.97 46.25 -7.19
C TYR A 258 -74.13 45.24 -7.10
N GLN A 259 -75.01 45.39 -6.11
CA GLN A 259 -76.15 44.49 -5.92
C GLN A 259 -77.19 44.64 -7.05
N ARG A 260 -77.47 45.87 -7.50
CA ARG A 260 -78.53 46.14 -8.47
C ARG A 260 -78.11 45.85 -9.91
N VAL A 261 -76.85 46.11 -10.27
CA VAL A 261 -76.39 46.07 -11.66
C VAL A 261 -75.53 44.84 -11.93
N ILE A 262 -74.51 44.60 -11.10
CA ILE A 262 -73.48 43.58 -11.38
C ILE A 262 -73.99 42.17 -11.05
N MET A 263 -74.70 42.03 -9.94
CA MET A 263 -75.20 40.72 -9.49
C MET A 263 -76.17 40.04 -10.48
N PRO A 264 -77.19 40.71 -11.06
CA PRO A 264 -78.05 40.07 -12.06
C PRO A 264 -77.32 39.77 -13.37
N TRP A 265 -76.33 40.58 -13.75
CA TRP A 265 -75.48 40.30 -14.90
C TRP A 265 -74.64 39.03 -14.70
N ARG A 266 -74.11 38.82 -13.48
CA ARG A 266 -73.36 37.62 -13.16
C ARG A 266 -74.22 36.36 -13.30
N ALA A 267 -75.48 36.41 -12.85
CA ALA A 267 -76.43 35.30 -13.01
C ALA A 267 -76.69 34.96 -14.49
N ARG A 268 -76.91 35.99 -15.34
CA ARG A 268 -77.09 35.79 -16.78
C ARG A 268 -75.85 35.23 -17.48
N ILE A 269 -74.65 35.67 -17.09
CA ILE A 269 -73.40 35.15 -17.66
C ILE A 269 -73.25 33.67 -17.31
N THR A 270 -73.58 33.26 -16.08
CA THR A 270 -73.57 31.84 -15.72
C THR A 270 -74.53 31.00 -16.55
N GLU A 271 -75.76 31.48 -16.81
CA GLU A 271 -76.73 30.78 -17.68
C GLU A 271 -76.20 30.62 -19.12
N VAL A 272 -75.68 31.70 -19.71
CA VAL A 272 -75.10 31.67 -21.07
C VAL A 272 -73.90 30.72 -21.13
N TRP A 273 -73.03 30.75 -20.12
CA TRP A 273 -71.87 29.87 -20.07
C TRP A 273 -72.26 28.39 -19.95
N THR A 274 -73.27 28.07 -19.12
CA THR A 274 -73.80 26.71 -19.03
C THR A 274 -74.49 26.26 -20.32
N ALA A 275 -75.15 27.16 -21.04
CA ALA A 275 -75.78 26.83 -22.32
C ALA A 275 -74.77 26.56 -23.45
N LEU A 276 -73.64 27.29 -23.47
CA LEU A 276 -72.60 27.15 -24.49
C LEU A 276 -71.68 25.95 -24.27
N PHE A 277 -71.45 25.54 -23.02
CA PHE A 277 -70.44 24.52 -22.69
C PHE A 277 -70.98 23.31 -21.91
N GLY A 278 -72.30 23.23 -21.67
CA GLY A 278 -72.92 22.20 -20.83
C GLY A 278 -73.80 21.18 -21.56
N GLY A 279 -73.72 21.09 -22.90
CA GLY A 279 -74.44 20.11 -23.74
C GLY A 279 -73.50 19.19 -24.49
#